data_AF-A0A657AT46-F1
#
_entry.id   AF-A0A657AT46-F1
#
_cell.length_a   1.000
_cell.length_b   1.000
_cell.length_c   1.000
_cell.angle_alpha   90.00
_cell.angle_beta   90.00
_cell.angle_gamma   90.00
#
_symmetry.space_group_name_H-M   'P 1'
#
loop_
_entity.id
_entity.type
_entity.pdbx_description
1 polymer ?
#
loop_
_entity_poly.entity_id
_entity_poly.type
_entity_poly.pdbx_seq_one_letter_code
_entity_poly.pdbx_strand_id
1 'polypeptide(L)' 'MKLSVNQFLLFIIALLCVQLAWANEAIDIVTDPWPPFAYEEDNKVVGTDVEVALSVFQKLGVTANIRLLP' A
#
# COMPACT_ATOMS: atom_id res chain seq x y z
N MET A 1 -6.40 -8.08 -39.09
CA MET A 1 -6.69 -6.74 -38.54
C MET A 1 -5.35 -6.03 -38.31
N LYS A 2 -4.96 -5.07 -39.14
CA LYS A 2 -3.68 -4.33 -38.98
C LYS A 2 -3.96 -3.09 -38.14
N LEU A 3 -3.44 -3.00 -36.93
CA LEU A 3 -3.48 -1.75 -36.16
C LEU A 3 -2.53 -0.75 -36.81
N SER A 4 -2.96 0.52 -36.94
CA SER A 4 -2.05 1.60 -37.31
C SER A 4 -1.14 1.96 -36.15
N VAL A 5 0.03 2.55 -36.43
CA VAL A 5 1.01 2.95 -35.41
C VAL A 5 0.37 3.83 -34.32
N ASN A 6 -0.57 4.69 -34.69
CA ASN A 6 -1.27 5.56 -33.75
C ASN A 6 -2.19 4.77 -32.79
N GLN A 7 -2.87 3.73 -33.29
CA GLN A 7 -3.69 2.84 -32.46
C GLN A 7 -2.84 2.02 -31.49
N PHE A 8 -1.65 1.58 -31.93
CA PHE A 8 -0.72 0.85 -31.08
C PHE A 8 -0.16 1.74 -29.95
N LEU A 9 0.18 3.00 -30.25
CA LEU A 9 0.65 3.95 -29.24
C LEU A 9 -0.41 4.24 -28.19
N LEU A 10 -1.66 4.46 -28.62
CA LEU A 10 -2.80 4.65 -27.72
C LEU A 10 -3.01 3.43 -26.81
N PHE A 11 -2.82 2.22 -27.34
CA PHE A 11 -2.94 0.99 -26.56
C PHE A 11 -1.85 0.88 -25.49
N ILE A 12 -0.60 1.24 -25.81
CA ILE A 12 0.50 1.28 -24.83
C ILE A 12 0.23 2.32 -23.73
N ILE A 13 -0.20 3.52 -24.11
CA ILE A 13 -0.52 4.57 -23.13
C ILE A 13 -1.66 4.11 -22.22
N ALA A 14 -2.71 3.51 -22.76
CA ALA A 14 -3.80 2.95 -21.98
C ALA A 14 -3.31 1.89 -20.99
N LEU A 15 -2.41 1.00 -21.42
CA LEU A 15 -1.84 -0.03 -20.56
C LEU A 15 -1.02 0.56 -19.39
N LEU A 16 -0.23 1.60 -19.66
CA LEU A 16 0.55 2.31 -18.65
C LEU A 16 -0.34 3.05 -17.64
N CYS A 17 -1.43 3.67 -18.11
CA CYS A 17 -2.39 4.34 -17.22
C CYS A 17 -3.09 3.38 -16.26
N VAL A 18 -3.38 2.15 -16.68
CA VAL A 18 -3.97 1.13 -15.79
C VAL A 18 -3.01 0.79 -14.66
N GLN A 19 -1.71 0.64 -14.92
CA GLN A 19 -0.73 0.29 -13.88
C GLN A 19 -0.64 1.35 -12.76
N LEU A 20 -0.81 2.63 -13.10
CA LEU A 20 -0.79 3.73 -12.14
C LEU A 20 -2.00 3.71 -11.20
N ALA A 21 -3.15 3.21 -11.66
CA ALA A 21 -4.38 3.17 -10.86
C ALA A 21 -4.31 2.14 -9.71
N TRP A 22 -3.59 1.03 -9.91
CA TRP A 22 -3.47 -0.05 -8.92
C TRP A 22 -2.29 0.13 -7.94
N ALA A 23 -1.32 0.97 -8.29
CA ALA A 23 -0.12 1.18 -7.46
C ALA A 23 -0.40 1.93 -6.14
N ASN A 24 -1.58 2.54 -5.97
CA ASN A 24 -1.86 3.44 -4.85
C ASN A 24 -2.70 2.79 -3.73
N GLU A 25 -2.94 1.47 -3.77
CA GLU A 25 -3.64 0.77 -2.71
C GLU A 25 -2.71 0.55 -1.50
N ALA A 26 -3.14 0.99 -0.32
CA ALA A 26 -2.37 0.83 0.90
C ALA A 26 -2.37 -0.64 1.35
N ILE A 27 -1.21 -1.15 1.74
CA ILE A 27 -1.08 -2.52 2.26
C ILE A 27 -1.52 -2.55 3.72
N ASP A 28 -2.37 -3.52 4.04
CA ASP A 28 -2.82 -3.70 5.41
C ASP A 28 -2.01 -4.79 6.12
N ILE A 29 -1.38 -4.41 7.23
CA ILE A 29 -0.58 -5.28 8.09
C ILE A 29 -1.41 -5.61 9.32
N VAL A 30 -1.68 -6.89 9.52
CA VAL A 30 -2.49 -7.38 10.63
C VAL A 30 -1.57 -8.03 11.66
N THR A 31 -1.68 -7.62 12.93
CA THR A 31 -0.85 -8.13 14.03
C THR A 31 -1.65 -8.31 15.33
N ASP A 32 -1.12 -9.09 16.28
CA ASP A 32 -1.74 -9.31 17.59
C ASP A 32 -1.64 -8.07 18.49
N PRO A 33 -2.65 -7.79 19.36
CA PRO A 33 -2.55 -6.75 20.39
C PRO A 33 -1.59 -7.18 21.50
N TRP A 34 -0.39 -6.62 21.50
CA TRP A 34 0.65 -6.90 22.47
C TRP A 34 1.44 -5.63 22.87
N PRO A 35 1.04 -4.94 23.94
CA PRO A 35 1.81 -3.81 24.46
C PRO A 35 3.22 -4.22 24.93
N PRO A 36 4.26 -3.38 24.74
CA PRO A 36 4.23 -2.04 24.12
C PRO A 36 4.49 -2.07 22.59
N PHE A 37 4.39 -3.22 21.93
CA PHE A 37 4.80 -3.42 20.55
C PHE A 37 3.70 -3.05 19.54
N ALA A 38 2.46 -3.45 19.80
CA ALA A 38 1.28 -3.07 19.03
C ALA A 38 0.04 -3.07 19.94
N TYR A 39 -0.61 -1.93 20.11
CA TYR A 39 -1.78 -1.79 20.98
C TYR A 39 -2.62 -0.58 20.58
N GLU A 40 -3.85 -0.52 21.07
CA GLU A 40 -4.73 0.62 20.82
C GLU A 40 -4.57 1.67 21.93
N GLU A 41 -4.34 2.91 21.53
CA GLU A 41 -4.33 4.09 22.39
C GLU A 41 -5.05 5.23 21.67
N ASP A 42 -6.03 5.87 22.32
CA ASP A 42 -6.83 6.94 21.74
C ASP A 42 -7.46 6.62 20.36
N ASN A 43 -7.96 5.37 20.19
CA ASN A 43 -8.50 4.84 18.93
C ASN A 43 -7.48 4.76 17.78
N LYS A 44 -6.18 4.66 18.10
CA LYS A 44 -5.10 4.46 17.13
C LYS A 44 -4.27 3.26 17.52
N VAL A 45 -3.85 2.48 16.53
CA VAL A 45 -2.88 1.41 16.75
C VAL A 45 -1.48 2.04 16.82
N VAL A 46 -0.80 1.85 17.94
CA VAL A 46 0.51 2.41 18.27
C VAL A 46 1.44 1.33 18.84
N GLY A 47 2.72 1.63 18.95
CA GLY A 47 3.72 0.75 19.55
C GLY A 47 4.98 0.63 18.71
N THR A 48 6.01 0.00 19.27
CA THR A 48 7.33 -0.09 18.62
C THR A 48 7.27 -0.79 17.26
N ASP A 49 6.51 -1.89 17.15
CA ASP A 49 6.43 -2.67 15.91
C ASP A 49 5.63 -1.91 14.85
N VAL A 50 4.62 -1.13 15.26
CA VAL A 50 3.85 -0.21 14.41
C VAL A 50 4.76 0.84 13.78
N GLU A 51 5.56 1.54 14.61
CA GLU A 51 6.47 2.58 14.14
C GLU A 51 7.53 2.04 13.19
N VAL A 52 8.12 0.89 13.53
CA VAL A 52 9.13 0.23 12.70
C VAL A 52 8.52 -0.19 11.37
N ALA A 53 7.38 -0.87 11.37
CA ALA A 53 6.72 -1.32 10.15
C ALA A 53 6.39 -0.13 9.24
N LEU A 54 5.68 0.88 9.74
CA LEU A 54 5.32 2.06 8.94
C LEU A 54 6.57 2.78 8.37
N SER A 55 7.64 2.89 9.16
CA SER A 55 8.90 3.48 8.69
C SER A 55 9.56 2.68 7.56
N VAL A 56 9.54 1.35 7.63
CA VAL A 56 10.06 0.48 6.57
C VAL A 56 9.23 0.63 5.30
N PHE A 57 7.89 0.57 5.38
CA PHE A 57 7.02 0.71 4.22
C PHE A 57 7.12 2.10 3.58
N GLN A 58 7.22 3.16 4.39
CA GLN A 58 7.47 4.51 3.90
C GLN A 58 8.78 4.60 3.10
N LYS A 59 9.86 3.98 3.59
CA LYS A 59 11.15 3.92 2.87
C LYS A 59 11.07 3.14 1.56
N LEU A 60 10.16 2.19 1.45
CA LEU A 60 9.89 1.44 0.22
C LEU A 60 8.96 2.19 -0.76
N GLY A 61 8.45 3.37 -0.39
CA GLY A 61 7.49 4.12 -1.20
C GLY A 61 6.11 3.47 -1.24
N VAL A 62 5.78 2.65 -0.24
CA VAL A 62 4.51 1.92 -0.13
C VAL A 62 3.72 2.50 1.04
N THR A 63 2.45 2.79 0.81
CA THR A 63 1.53 3.19 1.88
C THR A 63 1.09 1.95 2.64
N ALA A 64 1.16 1.97 3.97
CA ALA A 64 0.72 0.85 4.81
C ALA A 64 -0.19 1.31 5.94
N ASN A 65 -1.15 0.47 6.32
CA ASN A 65 -1.97 0.65 7.52
C ASN A 65 -1.72 -0.52 8.48
N ILE A 66 -1.79 -0.27 9.78
CA ILE A 66 -1.78 -1.33 10.79
C ILE A 66 -3.21 -1.59 11.27
N ARG A 67 -3.57 -2.86 11.41
CA ARG A 67 -4.77 -3.32 12.10
C ARG A 67 -4.41 -4.37 13.14
N LEU A 68 -5.11 -4.33 14.26
CA LEU A 68 -5.05 -5.39 15.24
C LEU A 68 -5.96 -6.54 14.81
N LEU A 69 -5.58 -7.77 15.16
CA LEU A 69 -6.49 -8.90 15.08
C LEU A 69 -7.74 -8.61 15.95
N PRO A 70 -8.93 -9.04 15.49
CA PRO A 70 -10.18 -8.84 16.23
C PRO A 70 -10.22 -9.60 17.55
#